data_AF-A0A7C7KYP6-F1
#
_entry.id   AF-A0A7C7KYP6-F1
#
_cell.length_a   1.000
_cell.length_b   1.000
_cell.length_c   1.000
_cell.angle_alpha   90.00
_cell.angle_beta   90.00
_cell.angle_gamma   90.00
#
_symmetry.space_group_name_H-M   'P 1'
#
loop_
_entity.id
_entity.type
_entity.pdbx_description
1 polymer ?
#
loop_
_entity_poly.entity_id
_entity_poly.type
_entity_poly.pdbx_seq_one_letter_code
_entity_poly.pdbx_strand_id
1 'polypeptide(L)'
;MRMVELVLWLAPIGVFALMTKSIAQIGLESFAQSIGMYMVTVTVGLALHAFLILPLLCWFLAHASPFRLMMQMRQALVTAMATDSSSATLPVTIECATKQAGIDRRVAGFVLPLGATMNMDGTALYEAVAVVFLAQAYAVALTPVELVLVAITA
;
A
#
# COMPACT_ATOMS: atom_id res chain seq x y z
N MET A 1 -22.54 3.04 -2.69
CA MET A 1 -21.69 3.49 -3.80
C MET A 1 -22.16 4.80 -4.43
N ARG A 2 -23.40 4.94 -4.92
CA ARG A 2 -23.89 6.19 -5.55
C ARG A 2 -23.65 7.50 -4.77
N MET A 3 -23.82 7.49 -3.44
CA MET A 3 -23.53 8.68 -2.62
C MET A 3 -22.02 8.98 -2.55
N VAL A 4 -21.18 7.96 -2.46
CA VAL A 4 -19.71 8.10 -2.47
C VAL A 4 -19.24 8.62 -3.83
N GLU A 5 -19.80 8.11 -4.93
CA GLU A 5 -19.51 8.60 -6.29
C GLU A 5 -19.81 10.10 -6.44
N LEU A 6 -20.94 10.56 -5.91
CA LEU A 6 -21.29 11.98 -5.94
C LEU A 6 -20.30 12.84 -5.14
N VAL A 7 -19.88 12.37 -3.96
CA VAL A 7 -18.85 13.05 -3.15
C VAL A 7 -17.50 13.07 -3.88
N LEU A 8 -17.10 11.96 -4.50
CA LEU A 8 -15.86 11.87 -5.28
C LEU A 8 -15.89 12.79 -6.51
N TRP A 9 -17.05 13.02 -7.12
CA TRP A 9 -17.22 13.99 -8.20
C TRP A 9 -16.99 15.43 -7.75
N LEU A 10 -17.36 15.77 -6.52
CA LEU A 10 -17.14 17.10 -5.93
C LEU A 10 -15.76 17.24 -5.27
N ALA A 11 -15.10 16.13 -4.94
CA ALA A 11 -13.82 16.11 -4.25
C ALA A 11 -12.72 16.96 -4.90
N PRO A 12 -12.55 17.03 -6.24
CA PRO A 12 -11.50 17.85 -6.84
C PRO A 12 -11.59 19.33 -6.45
N ILE A 13 -12.80 19.88 -6.37
CA ILE A 13 -13.04 21.27 -5.98
C ILE A 13 -12.71 21.47 -4.50
N GLY A 14 -13.15 20.55 -3.64
CA GLY A 14 -12.88 20.59 -2.21
C GLY A 14 -11.39 20.46 -1.88
N VAL A 15 -10.71 19.47 -2.50
CA VAL A 15 -9.27 19.25 -2.34
C VAL A 15 -8.49 20.46 -2.83
N PHE A 16 -8.84 21.04 -3.98
CA PHE A 16 -8.18 22.26 -4.46
C PHE A 16 -8.27 23.42 -3.46
N ALA A 17 -9.46 23.67 -2.91
CA ALA A 17 -9.66 24.73 -1.92
C ALA A 17 -8.87 24.47 -0.62
N LEU A 18 -8.87 23.24 -0.12
CA LEU A 18 -8.16 22.84 1.11
C LEU A 18 -6.64 22.89 0.93
N MET A 19 -6.13 22.43 -0.22
CA MET A 19 -4.70 22.50 -0.54
C MET A 19 -4.23 23.94 -0.65
N THR A 20 -4.98 24.78 -1.37
CA THR A 20 -4.67 26.22 -1.50
C THR A 20 -4.60 26.90 -0.14
N LYS A 21 -5.57 26.63 0.74
CA LYS A 21 -5.58 27.14 2.12
C LYS A 21 -4.35 26.67 2.90
N SER A 22 -4.01 25.39 2.84
CA SER A 22 -2.89 24.81 3.58
C SER A 22 -1.54 25.40 3.12
N ILE A 23 -1.36 25.55 1.80
CA ILE A 23 -0.18 26.16 1.21
C ILE A 23 -0.07 27.64 1.60
N ALA A 24 -1.20 28.37 1.62
CA ALA A 24 -1.20 29.77 2.04
C ALA A 24 -0.83 29.98 3.52
N GLN A 25 -1.10 28.99 4.38
CA GLN A 25 -0.80 29.05 5.81
C GLN A 25 0.65 28.67 6.15
N ILE A 26 1.18 27.61 5.52
CA ILE A 26 2.46 26.99 5.90
C ILE A 26 3.58 27.37 4.90
N GLY A 27 3.21 27.88 3.73
CA GLY A 27 4.13 28.18 2.63
C GLY A 27 4.39 26.97 1.73
N LEU A 28 4.63 27.24 0.45
CA LEU A 28 4.79 26.19 -0.56
C LEU A 28 6.02 25.29 -0.31
N GLU A 29 7.14 25.88 0.10
CA GLU A 29 8.39 25.15 0.36
C GLU A 29 8.23 24.17 1.52
N SER A 30 7.72 24.64 2.67
CA SER A 30 7.51 23.80 3.85
C SER A 30 6.45 22.72 3.61
N PHE A 31 5.39 23.05 2.85
CA PHE A 31 4.38 22.07 2.44
C PHE A 31 4.99 20.98 1.55
N ALA A 32 5.74 21.36 0.51
CA ALA A 32 6.38 20.42 -0.40
C ALA A 32 7.42 19.54 0.32
N GLN A 33 8.19 20.10 1.26
CA GLN A 33 9.15 19.34 2.05
C GLN A 33 8.44 18.31 2.94
N SER A 34 7.37 18.70 3.64
CA SER A 34 6.60 17.81 4.52
C SER A 34 5.99 16.65 3.75
N ILE A 35 5.33 16.93 2.62
CA ILE A 35 4.75 15.89 1.76
C ILE A 35 5.84 15.03 1.12
N GLY A 36 6.97 15.62 0.73
CA GLY A 36 8.12 14.88 0.20
C GLY A 36 8.67 13.87 1.22
N MET A 37 8.84 14.29 2.47
CA MET A 37 9.27 13.40 3.56
C MET A 37 8.25 12.30 3.85
N TYR A 38 6.96 12.61 3.79
CA TYR A 38 5.90 11.62 3.89
C TYR A 38 6.01 10.56 2.77
N MET A 39 6.14 10.99 1.51
CA MET A 39 6.28 10.08 0.37
C MET A 39 7.51 9.18 0.48
N VAL A 40 8.65 9.74 0.90
CA VAL A 40 9.87 8.97 1.15
C VAL A 40 9.65 7.94 2.26
N THR A 41 8.99 8.33 3.36
CA THR A 41 8.72 7.44 4.50
C THR A 41 7.86 6.24 4.08
N VAL A 42 6.76 6.48 3.36
CA VAL A 42 5.89 5.40 2.85
C VAL A 42 6.66 4.51 1.88
N THR A 43 7.39 5.09 0.93
CA THR A 43 8.15 4.34 -0.07
C THR A 43 9.21 3.46 0.56
N VAL A 44 9.96 3.97 1.54
CA VAL A 44 10.96 3.20 2.29
C VAL A 44 10.29 2.09 3.11
N GLY A 45 9.16 2.37 3.76
CA GLY A 45 8.40 1.37 4.50
C GLY A 45 7.93 0.21 3.61
N LEU A 46 7.34 0.52 2.45
CA LEU A 46 6.93 -0.48 1.46
C LEU A 46 8.12 -1.26 0.89
N ALA A 47 9.24 -0.60 0.62
CA ALA A 47 10.45 -1.26 0.15
C ALA A 47 11.01 -2.22 1.21
N LEU A 48 11.06 -1.82 2.49
CA LEU A 48 11.47 -2.72 3.57
C LEU A 48 10.51 -3.90 3.70
N HIS A 49 9.20 -3.68 3.63
CA HIS A 49 8.24 -4.77 3.67
C HIS A 49 8.41 -5.76 2.50
N ALA A 50 8.50 -5.23 1.27
CA ALA A 50 8.59 -6.02 0.05
C ALA A 50 9.92 -6.74 -0.15
N PHE A 51 11.05 -6.14 0.24
CA PHE A 51 12.39 -6.67 -0.03
C PHE A 51 13.09 -7.26 1.19
N LEU A 52 12.60 -7.03 2.41
CA LEU A 52 13.16 -7.61 3.63
C LEU A 52 12.14 -8.51 4.34
N ILE A 53 10.98 -7.97 4.75
CA ILE A 53 10.04 -8.72 5.61
C ILE A 53 9.44 -9.91 4.85
N LEU A 54 8.83 -9.70 3.69
CA LEU A 54 8.20 -10.77 2.91
C LEU A 54 9.22 -11.84 2.43
N PRO A 55 10.42 -11.47 1.92
CA PRO A 55 11.45 -12.45 1.59
C PRO A 55 11.93 -13.29 2.77
N LEU A 56 12.09 -12.68 3.95
CA LEU A 56 12.45 -13.41 5.17
C LEU A 56 11.36 -14.39 5.57
N LEU A 57 10.08 -13.98 5.57
CA LEU A 57 8.96 -14.88 5.86
C LEU A 57 8.90 -16.03 4.86
N CYS A 58 9.09 -15.76 3.57
CA CYS A 58 9.13 -16.80 2.53
C CYS A 58 10.28 -17.80 2.79
N TRP A 59 11.45 -17.32 3.17
CA TRP A 59 12.60 -18.17 3.46
C TRP A 59 12.39 -19.02 4.73
N PHE A 60 11.92 -18.42 5.82
CA PHE A 60 11.74 -19.12 7.10
C PHE A 60 10.53 -20.07 7.12
N LEU A 61 9.41 -19.68 6.52
CA LEU A 61 8.18 -20.48 6.58
C LEU A 61 8.06 -21.45 5.40
N ALA A 62 8.25 -20.94 4.18
CA ALA A 62 8.07 -21.75 2.98
C ALA A 62 9.34 -22.50 2.56
N HIS A 63 10.49 -22.25 3.20
CA HIS A 63 11.79 -22.84 2.85
C HIS A 63 12.11 -22.69 1.36
N ALA A 64 11.59 -21.63 0.74
CA ALA A 64 11.72 -21.34 -0.68
C ALA A 64 12.70 -20.18 -0.89
N SER A 65 13.31 -20.13 -2.08
CA SER A 65 14.15 -18.99 -2.45
C SER A 65 13.26 -17.79 -2.80
N PRO A 66 13.26 -16.70 -2.00
CA PRO A 66 12.38 -15.57 -2.23
C PRO A 66 12.71 -14.86 -3.55
N PHE A 67 13.99 -14.69 -3.87
CA PHE A 67 14.42 -14.07 -5.13
C PHE A 67 14.01 -14.88 -6.35
N ARG A 68 14.02 -16.22 -6.27
CA ARG A 68 13.51 -17.07 -7.35
C ARG A 68 12.01 -16.87 -7.55
N LEU A 69 11.25 -16.83 -6.46
CA LEU A 69 9.81 -16.57 -6.51
C LEU A 69 9.50 -15.19 -7.12
N MET A 70 10.21 -14.14 -6.69
CA MET A 70 10.06 -12.80 -7.27
C MET A 70 10.34 -12.80 -8.79
N MET A 71 11.37 -13.52 -9.24
CA MET A 71 11.69 -13.64 -10.66
C MET A 71 10.59 -14.38 -11.45
N GLN A 72 10.02 -15.44 -10.87
CA GLN A 72 8.88 -16.18 -11.45
C GLN A 72 7.59 -15.33 -11.49
N MET A 73 7.46 -14.38 -10.58
CA MET A 73 6.30 -13.49 -10.48
C MET A 73 6.50 -12.13 -11.17
N ARG A 74 7.65 -11.92 -11.85
CA ARG A 74 8.02 -10.60 -12.41
C ARG A 74 6.96 -9.96 -13.30
N GLN A 75 6.27 -10.77 -14.11
CA GLN A 75 5.25 -10.27 -15.02
C GLN A 75 4.04 -9.74 -14.24
N ALA A 76 3.59 -10.48 -13.22
CA ALA A 76 2.54 -10.01 -12.32
C ALA A 76 2.96 -8.73 -11.58
N LEU A 77 4.20 -8.64 -11.09
CA LEU A 77 4.70 -7.44 -10.40
C LEU A 77 4.72 -6.21 -11.33
N VAL A 78 5.19 -6.35 -12.57
CA VAL A 78 5.19 -5.26 -13.55
C VAL A 78 3.76 -4.88 -13.95
N THR A 79 2.87 -5.85 -14.12
CA THR A 79 1.44 -5.57 -14.39
C THR A 79 0.77 -4.85 -13.22
N ALA A 80 1.06 -5.23 -11.97
CA ALA A 80 0.54 -4.53 -10.78
C ALA A 80 0.95 -3.06 -10.80
N MET A 81 2.24 -2.78 -11.02
CA MET A 81 2.76 -1.41 -11.11
C MET A 81 2.16 -0.62 -12.28
N ALA A 82 1.94 -1.26 -13.43
CA ALA A 82 1.42 -0.58 -14.61
C ALA A 82 -0.09 -0.31 -14.52
N THR A 83 -0.84 -1.16 -13.83
CA THR A 83 -2.31 -1.05 -13.72
C THR A 83 -2.77 -0.35 -12.45
N ASP A 84 -1.91 -0.27 -11.44
CA ASP A 84 -2.23 0.21 -10.08
C ASP A 84 -3.48 -0.48 -9.50
N SER A 85 -3.64 -1.77 -9.81
CA SER A 85 -4.85 -2.52 -9.45
C SER A 85 -4.60 -4.01 -9.20
N SER A 86 -4.84 -4.44 -7.96
CA SER A 86 -4.76 -5.85 -7.55
C SER A 86 -5.77 -6.73 -8.30
N SER A 87 -6.99 -6.23 -8.52
CA SER A 87 -8.05 -6.98 -9.21
C SER A 87 -7.76 -7.13 -10.71
N ALA A 88 -7.21 -6.09 -11.35
CA ALA A 88 -6.80 -6.16 -12.75
C ALA A 88 -5.60 -7.11 -12.95
N THR A 89 -4.73 -7.24 -11.94
CA THR A 89 -3.50 -8.05 -12.02
C THR A 89 -3.71 -9.52 -11.62
N LEU A 90 -4.83 -9.85 -10.97
CA LEU A 90 -5.11 -11.19 -10.45
C LEU A 90 -4.99 -12.31 -11.51
N PRO A 91 -5.52 -12.18 -12.74
CA PRO A 91 -5.39 -13.25 -13.74
C PRO A 91 -3.94 -13.56 -14.10
N VAL A 92 -3.12 -12.52 -14.27
CA VAL A 92 -1.68 -12.64 -14.57
C VAL A 92 -0.93 -13.27 -13.39
N THR A 93 -1.33 -12.91 -12.16
CA THR A 93 -0.75 -13.46 -10.93
C THR A 93 -1.01 -14.96 -10.81
N ILE A 94 -2.24 -15.42 -11.07
CA ILE A 94 -2.59 -16.85 -11.04
C ILE A 94 -1.80 -17.61 -12.11
N GLU A 95 -1.64 -17.05 -13.30
CA GLU A 95 -0.87 -17.68 -14.38
C GLU A 95 0.61 -17.81 -14.01
N CYS A 96 1.23 -16.75 -13.48
CA CYS A 96 2.64 -16.79 -13.05
C CYS A 96 2.83 -17.80 -11.90
N ALA A 97 1.95 -17.78 -10.91
CA ALA A 97 2.01 -18.69 -9.76
C ALA A 97 1.93 -20.16 -10.20
N THR A 98 1.04 -20.49 -11.12
CA THR A 98 0.82 -21.88 -11.57
C THR A 98 1.86 -22.34 -12.59
N LYS A 99 2.16 -21.53 -13.62
CA LYS A 99 3.04 -21.93 -14.73
C LYS A 99 4.52 -21.70 -14.46
N GLN A 100 4.88 -20.63 -13.74
CA GLN A 100 6.29 -20.27 -13.52
C GLN A 100 6.79 -20.69 -12.14
N ALA A 101 5.97 -20.51 -11.09
CA ALA A 101 6.33 -20.88 -9.72
C ALA A 101 5.94 -22.32 -9.35
N GLY A 102 5.14 -23.01 -10.18
CA GLY A 102 4.76 -24.41 -9.97
C GLY A 102 3.80 -24.64 -8.80
N ILE A 103 3.08 -23.59 -8.36
CA ILE A 103 2.10 -23.68 -7.29
C ILE A 103 0.85 -24.40 -7.81
N ASP A 104 0.31 -25.32 -6.99
CA ASP A 104 -0.90 -26.06 -7.36
C ASP A 104 -2.06 -25.12 -7.71
N ARG A 105 -2.73 -25.41 -8.83
CA ARG A 105 -3.79 -24.54 -9.36
C ARG A 105 -4.98 -24.39 -8.41
N ARG A 106 -5.29 -25.39 -7.59
CA ARG A 106 -6.37 -25.32 -6.60
C ARG A 106 -6.01 -24.36 -5.48
N VAL A 107 -4.74 -24.36 -5.04
CA VAL A 107 -4.25 -23.43 -4.02
C VAL A 107 -4.22 -22.01 -4.58
N ALA A 108 -3.59 -21.80 -5.74
CA ALA A 108 -3.49 -20.48 -6.37
C ALA A 108 -4.87 -19.90 -6.71
N GLY A 109 -5.79 -20.73 -7.20
CA GLY A 109 -7.15 -20.34 -7.56
C GLY A 109 -8.06 -19.99 -6.38
N PHE A 110 -7.67 -20.33 -5.15
CA PHE A 110 -8.42 -19.98 -3.94
C PHE A 110 -7.74 -18.85 -3.15
N VAL A 111 -6.44 -18.99 -2.89
CA VAL A 111 -5.69 -18.07 -2.01
C VAL A 111 -5.47 -16.71 -2.67
N LEU A 112 -5.13 -16.66 -3.97
CA LEU A 112 -4.84 -15.38 -4.64
C LEU A 112 -6.08 -14.49 -4.79
N PRO A 113 -7.28 -14.99 -5.17
CA PRO A 113 -8.48 -14.17 -5.20
C PRO A 113 -8.88 -13.64 -3.82
N LEU A 114 -8.75 -14.45 -2.77
CA LEU A 114 -9.02 -14.02 -1.39
C LEU A 114 -8.00 -12.96 -0.94
N GLY A 115 -6.72 -13.17 -1.25
CA GLY A 115 -5.64 -12.24 -0.92
C GLY A 115 -5.78 -10.90 -1.61
N ALA A 116 -6.24 -10.86 -2.87
CA ALA A 116 -6.41 -9.61 -3.63
C ALA A 116 -7.41 -8.62 -3.02
N THR A 117 -8.31 -9.09 -2.15
CA THR A 117 -9.30 -8.24 -1.47
C THR A 117 -9.07 -8.11 0.03
N MET A 118 -8.49 -9.11 0.69
CA MET A 118 -8.31 -9.09 2.15
C MET A 118 -6.89 -8.73 2.60
N ASN A 119 -5.86 -8.99 1.79
CA ASN A 119 -4.46 -8.80 2.19
C ASN A 119 -3.89 -7.51 1.61
N MET A 120 -4.25 -6.38 2.24
CA MET A 120 -3.90 -5.02 1.80
C MET A 120 -2.74 -4.40 2.60
N ASP A 121 -1.63 -5.11 2.78
CA ASP A 121 -0.47 -4.64 3.58
C ASP A 121 -0.01 -3.23 3.21
N GLY A 122 0.03 -2.93 1.91
CA GLY A 122 0.47 -1.63 1.42
C GLY A 122 -0.48 -0.49 1.83
N THR A 123 -1.78 -0.76 1.82
CA THR A 123 -2.80 0.18 2.27
C THR A 123 -2.69 0.40 3.78
N ALA A 124 -2.60 -0.66 4.56
CA ALA A 124 -2.45 -0.56 6.02
C ALA A 124 -1.21 0.25 6.42
N LEU A 125 -0.07 0.02 5.77
CA LEU A 125 1.15 0.80 5.99
C LEU A 125 0.96 2.27 5.62
N TYR A 126 0.37 2.55 4.44
CA TYR A 126 0.09 3.91 3.99
C TYR A 126 -0.83 4.65 4.96
N GLU A 127 -1.93 4.03 5.39
CA GLU A 127 -2.90 4.64 6.29
C GLU A 127 -2.31 4.90 7.68
N ALA A 128 -1.58 3.94 8.25
CA ALA A 128 -0.92 4.11 9.54
C ALA A 128 0.09 5.27 9.52
N VAL A 129 0.93 5.35 8.48
CA VAL A 129 1.89 6.46 8.33
C VAL A 129 1.17 7.79 8.11
N ALA A 130 0.07 7.82 7.35
CA ALA A 130 -0.72 9.03 7.13
C ALA A 130 -1.29 9.59 8.44
N VAL A 131 -1.83 8.74 9.31
CA VAL A 131 -2.37 9.18 10.61
C VAL A 131 -1.27 9.77 11.48
N VAL A 132 -0.12 9.10 11.58
CA VAL A 132 1.02 9.59 12.37
C VAL A 132 1.56 10.90 11.79
N PHE A 133 1.66 11.00 10.45
CA PHE A 133 2.08 12.22 9.77
C PHE A 133 1.15 13.39 10.06
N LEU A 134 -0.17 13.19 9.99
CA LEU A 134 -1.14 14.24 10.31
C LEU A 134 -1.07 14.65 11.78
N ALA A 135 -0.92 13.70 12.70
CA ALA A 135 -0.73 14.01 14.11
C ALA A 135 0.51 14.90 14.33
N GLN A 136 1.63 14.58 13.67
CA GLN A 136 2.84 15.40 13.72
C GLN A 136 2.64 16.78 13.08
N ALA A 137 1.99 16.86 11.93
CA ALA A 137 1.75 18.11 11.20
C ALA A 137 0.86 19.10 11.98
N TYR A 138 -0.10 18.58 12.75
CA TYR A 138 -0.99 19.39 13.59
C TYR A 138 -0.56 19.46 15.06
N ALA A 139 0.66 19.02 15.38
CA ALA A 139 1.22 19.00 16.74
C ALA A 139 0.32 18.28 17.78
N VAL A 140 -0.35 17.22 17.35
CA VAL A 140 -1.14 16.32 18.21
C VAL A 140 -0.22 15.20 18.72
N ALA A 141 -0.08 15.09 20.04
CA ALA A 141 0.68 14.02 20.65
C ALA A 141 -0.14 12.73 20.71
N LEU A 142 0.27 11.70 19.97
CA LEU A 142 -0.31 10.36 20.06
C LEU A 142 0.28 9.60 21.24
N THR A 143 -0.58 9.07 22.09
CA THR A 143 -0.21 8.14 23.14
C THR A 143 0.12 6.75 22.56
N PRO A 144 0.86 5.89 23.28
CA PRO A 144 1.11 4.52 22.84
C PRO A 144 -0.16 3.71 22.59
N VAL A 145 -1.23 3.97 23.35
CA VAL A 145 -2.52 3.30 23.18
C VAL A 145 -3.19 3.72 21.86
N GLU A 146 -3.16 5.00 21.53
CA GLU A 146 -3.69 5.49 20.25
C GLU A 146 -2.87 4.96 19.06
N LEU A 147 -1.55 4.83 19.21
CA LEU A 147 -0.71 4.24 18.16
C LEU A 147 -1.07 2.77 17.89
N VAL A 148 -1.31 1.99 18.95
CA VAL A 148 -1.79 0.61 18.82
C VAL A 148 -3.18 0.56 18.19
N LEU A 149 -4.06 1.48 18.56
CA LEU A 149 -5.40 1.56 17.97
C LEU A 149 -5.32 1.82 16.46
N VAL A 150 -4.50 2.79 16.04
CA VAL A 150 -4.24 3.10 14.63
C VAL A 150 -3.75 1.84 13.89
N ALA A 151 -2.79 1.11 14.48
CA ALA A 151 -2.23 -0.09 13.85
C ALA A 151 -3.24 -1.25 13.71
N ILE A 152 -4.29 -1.30 14.54
CA ILE A 152 -5.34 -2.33 14.47
C ILE A 152 -6.44 -1.95 13.47
N THR A 153 -6.71 -0.65 13.32
CA THR A 153 -7.81 -0.14 12.48
C THR A 153 -7.42 0.15 11.03
N ALA A 154 -6.12 0.34 10.77
CA ALA A 154 -5.56 0.46 9.42
C ALA A 154 -5.47 -0.91 8.73
#